data_AF-A0A6I3KHH1-F1
#
_entry.id   AF-A0A6I3KHH1-F1
#
_cell.length_a   1.000
_cell.length_b   1.000
_cell.length_c   1.000
_cell.angle_alpha   90.00
_cell.angle_beta   90.00
_cell.angle_gamma   90.00
#
_symmetry.space_group_name_H-M   'P 1'
#
loop_
_entity.id
_entity.type
_entity.pdbx_description
1 polymer ?
#
loop_
_entity_poly.entity_id
_entity_poly.type
_entity_poly.pdbx_seq_one_letter_code
_entity_poly.pdbx_strand_id
1 'polypeptide(L)'
;MLTRLGKAFVEFLCQPSGISPLRTVMSIAERMPEVGRSFYEAGPMCGITRLGAHLDAQVEARVLKIEDTEVAAAQALDSCQSTMFKPLLFNAGGAPTEERVAYVVGIAVRTFLAAYQRR
;
A
#
# COMPACT_ATOMS: atom_id res chain seq x y z
N MET A 1 10.62 -0.66 -10.38
CA MET A 1 9.20 -1.06 -10.38
C MET A 1 8.52 -0.76 -9.05
N LEU A 2 9.02 -1.29 -7.92
CA LEU A 2 8.45 -1.06 -6.57
C LEU A 2 8.18 0.42 -6.27
N THR A 3 9.11 1.33 -6.61
CA THR A 3 8.91 2.79 -6.43
C THR A 3 7.71 3.32 -7.22
N ARG A 4 7.53 2.88 -8.47
CA ARG A 4 6.42 3.34 -9.32
C ARG A 4 5.08 2.83 -8.79
N LEU A 5 5.03 1.56 -8.37
CA LEU A 5 3.83 0.99 -7.73
C LEU A 5 3.51 1.67 -6.41
N GLY A 6 4.51 1.91 -5.56
CA GLY A 6 4.33 2.59 -4.28
C GLY A 6 3.79 4.01 -4.46
N LYS A 7 4.30 4.76 -5.44
CA LYS A 7 3.77 6.09 -5.79
C LYS A 7 2.32 6.03 -6.25
N ALA A 8 2.02 5.18 -7.24
CA ALA A 8 0.67 5.02 -7.77
C ALA A 8 -0.34 4.57 -6.68
N PHE A 9 0.09 3.71 -5.76
CA PHE A 9 -0.72 3.28 -4.62
C PHE A 9 -1.03 4.44 -3.67
N VAL A 10 -0.03 5.27 -3.34
CA VAL A 10 -0.22 6.46 -2.50
C VAL A 10 -1.07 7.50 -3.21
N GLU A 11 -0.92 7.70 -4.51
CA GLU A 11 -1.76 8.61 -5.31
C GLU A 11 -3.22 8.15 -5.34
N PHE A 12 -3.47 6.84 -5.35
CA PHE A 12 -4.82 6.31 -5.26
C PHE A 12 -5.43 6.49 -3.86
N LEU A 13 -4.69 6.15 -2.81
CA LEU A 13 -5.21 6.13 -1.43
C LEU A 13 -5.17 7.50 -0.73
N CYS A 14 -4.11 8.26 -0.90
CA CYS A 14 -3.83 9.48 -0.15
C CYS A 14 -4.29 10.74 -0.90
N GLN A 15 -5.42 10.67 -1.60
CA GLN A 15 -6.07 11.84 -2.22
C GLN A 15 -7.45 12.07 -1.58
N PRO A 16 -7.97 13.31 -1.57
CA PRO A 16 -9.29 13.61 -1.01
C PRO A 16 -10.40 12.75 -1.61
N SER A 17 -10.30 12.44 -2.90
CA SER A 17 -11.23 11.56 -3.64
C SER A 17 -11.18 10.10 -3.19
N GLY A 18 -10.04 9.60 -2.70
CA GLY A 18 -9.89 8.23 -2.19
C GLY A 18 -10.27 8.08 -0.71
N ILE A 19 -9.99 9.10 0.11
CA ILE A 19 -10.21 9.05 1.57
C ILE A 19 -11.67 9.24 1.96
N SER A 20 -12.43 10.08 1.25
CA SER A 20 -13.84 10.33 1.61
C SER A 20 -14.72 9.05 1.50
N PRO A 21 -14.65 8.27 0.41
CA PRO A 21 -15.32 6.97 0.34
C PRO A 21 -14.86 6.01 1.43
N LEU A 22 -13.56 5.95 1.69
CA LEU A 22 -13.00 5.06 2.72
C LEU A 22 -13.56 5.37 4.11
N ARG A 23 -13.63 6.65 4.52
CA ARG A 23 -14.23 7.04 5.81
C ARG A 23 -15.70 6.63 5.89
N THR A 24 -16.43 6.80 4.80
CA THR A 24 -17.86 6.42 4.72
C THR A 24 -18.03 4.91 4.88
N VAL A 25 -17.21 4.12 4.19
CA VAL A 25 -17.23 2.66 4.33
C VAL A 25 -16.85 2.25 5.75
N MET A 26 -15.81 2.84 6.33
CA MET A 26 -15.39 2.54 7.71
C MET A 26 -16.47 2.85 8.75
N SER A 27 -17.28 3.89 8.57
CA SER A 27 -18.34 4.24 9.52
C SER A 27 -19.54 3.30 9.50
N ILE A 28 -19.71 2.54 8.41
CA ILE A 28 -20.83 1.60 8.24
C ILE A 28 -20.41 0.13 8.28
N ALA A 29 -19.13 -0.20 8.14
CA ALA A 29 -18.65 -1.58 8.00
C ALA A 29 -19.03 -2.49 9.17
N GLU A 30 -19.13 -1.97 10.40
CA GLU A 30 -19.62 -2.75 11.54
C GLU A 30 -21.10 -3.12 11.41
N ARG A 31 -21.91 -2.23 10.83
CA ARG A 31 -23.36 -2.42 10.63
C ARG A 31 -23.70 -3.15 9.32
N MET A 32 -22.85 -3.01 8.30
CA MET A 32 -22.99 -3.60 6.97
C MET A 32 -21.65 -4.24 6.55
N PRO A 33 -21.31 -5.42 7.10
CA PRO A 33 -20.01 -6.07 6.88
C PRO A 33 -19.71 -6.37 5.40
N GLU A 34 -20.74 -6.65 4.61
CA GLU A 34 -20.64 -6.90 3.17
C GLU A 34 -20.11 -5.69 2.39
N VAL A 35 -20.43 -4.47 2.83
CA VAL A 35 -19.93 -3.24 2.21
C VAL A 35 -18.44 -3.07 2.50
N GLY A 36 -18.03 -3.28 3.75
CA GLY A 36 -16.61 -3.24 4.14
C GLY A 36 -15.78 -4.29 3.39
N ARG A 37 -16.30 -5.52 3.28
CA ARG A 37 -15.67 -6.60 2.54
C ARG A 37 -15.52 -6.29 1.05
N SER A 38 -16.61 -5.86 0.41
CA SER A 38 -16.59 -5.52 -1.02
C SER A 38 -15.59 -4.39 -1.32
N PHE A 39 -15.52 -3.37 -0.46
CA PHE A 39 -14.54 -2.30 -0.59
C PHE A 39 -13.09 -2.82 -0.44
N TYR A 40 -12.83 -3.69 0.53
CA TYR A 40 -11.51 -4.29 0.74
C TYR A 40 -11.06 -5.12 -0.46
N GLU A 41 -11.95 -5.99 -0.97
CA GLU A 41 -11.70 -6.85 -2.13
C GLU A 41 -11.47 -6.03 -3.41
N ALA A 42 -12.28 -4.99 -3.64
CA ALA A 42 -12.17 -4.13 -4.82
C ALA A 42 -11.00 -3.12 -4.78
N GLY A 43 -10.42 -2.87 -3.61
CA GLY A 43 -9.37 -1.86 -3.42
C GLY A 43 -8.08 -2.46 -2.87
N PRO A 44 -7.83 -2.38 -1.55
CA PRO A 44 -6.57 -2.81 -0.93
C PRO A 44 -6.09 -4.21 -1.33
N MET A 45 -6.99 -5.20 -1.39
CA MET A 45 -6.62 -6.57 -1.76
C MET A 45 -6.04 -6.65 -3.17
N CYS A 46 -6.59 -5.92 -4.14
CA CYS A 46 -6.08 -5.90 -5.51
C CYS A 46 -4.62 -5.47 -5.59
N GLY A 47 -4.20 -4.51 -4.76
CA GLY A 47 -2.81 -4.06 -4.69
C GLY A 47 -1.88 -5.15 -4.15
N ILE A 48 -2.30 -5.80 -3.06
CA ILE A 48 -1.56 -6.89 -2.42
C ILE A 48 -1.41 -8.06 -3.39
N THR A 49 -2.49 -8.53 -4.00
CA THR A 49 -2.48 -9.65 -4.95
C THR A 49 -1.55 -9.38 -6.14
N ARG A 50 -1.64 -8.18 -6.74
CA ARG A 50 -0.80 -7.82 -7.90
C ARG A 50 0.68 -7.74 -7.55
N LEU A 51 1.01 -7.15 -6.41
CA LEU A 51 2.39 -7.07 -5.96
C LEU A 51 2.92 -8.43 -5.52
N GLY A 52 2.14 -9.23 -4.80
CA GLY A 52 2.47 -10.60 -4.39
C GLY A 52 2.85 -11.47 -5.59
N ALA A 53 2.00 -11.51 -6.62
CA ALA A 53 2.28 -12.25 -7.85
C ALA A 53 3.58 -11.81 -8.56
N HIS A 54 3.92 -10.51 -8.47
CA HIS A 54 5.20 -10.04 -8.97
C HIS A 54 6.37 -10.52 -8.10
N LEU A 55 6.23 -10.47 -6.77
CA LEU A 55 7.25 -10.94 -5.85
C LEU A 55 7.48 -12.45 -5.99
N ASP A 56 6.44 -13.25 -6.23
CA ASP A 56 6.55 -14.67 -6.55
C ASP A 56 7.48 -14.91 -7.73
N ALA A 57 7.27 -14.18 -8.83
CA ALA A 57 8.12 -14.26 -10.00
C ALA A 57 9.59 -13.88 -9.72
N GLN A 58 9.83 -12.93 -8.80
CA GLN A 58 11.18 -12.53 -8.40
C GLN A 58 11.86 -13.54 -7.47
N VAL A 59 11.09 -14.23 -6.62
CA VAL A 59 11.57 -15.34 -5.80
C VAL A 59 11.94 -16.53 -6.68
N GLU A 60 11.09 -16.88 -7.64
CA GLU A 60 11.36 -17.95 -8.62
C GLU A 60 12.63 -17.64 -9.44
N ALA A 61 12.79 -16.38 -9.86
CA ALA A 61 14.00 -15.90 -10.54
C ALA A 61 15.23 -15.78 -9.62
N ARG A 62 15.10 -16.10 -8.32
CA ARG A 62 16.15 -16.00 -7.29
C ARG A 62 16.74 -14.60 -7.10
N VAL A 63 16.00 -13.56 -7.49
CA VAL A 63 16.36 -12.15 -7.29
C VAL A 63 16.08 -11.72 -5.85
N LEU A 64 14.98 -12.21 -5.28
CA LEU A 64 14.56 -11.94 -3.90
C LEU A 64 14.55 -13.24 -3.08
N LYS A 65 14.74 -13.09 -1.76
CA LYS A 65 14.56 -14.15 -0.77
C LYS A 65 13.43 -13.74 0.18
N ILE A 66 12.21 -14.16 -0.15
CA ILE A 66 10.99 -13.87 0.60
C ILE A 66 10.35 -15.21 1.00
N GLU A 67 9.90 -15.31 2.25
CA GLU A 67 9.22 -16.50 2.77
C GLU A 67 7.73 -16.50 2.40
N ASP A 68 7.07 -15.35 2.59
CA ASP A 68 5.66 -15.14 2.26
C ASP A 68 5.52 -13.84 1.45
N THR A 69 5.18 -13.98 0.17
CA THR A 69 5.09 -12.88 -0.78
C THR A 69 3.83 -12.04 -0.61
N GLU A 70 2.75 -12.60 -0.05
CA GLU A 70 1.54 -11.87 0.29
C GLU A 70 1.83 -10.90 1.44
N VAL A 71 2.44 -11.41 2.51
CA VAL A 71 2.84 -10.60 3.67
C VAL A 71 3.85 -9.53 3.27
N ALA A 72 4.86 -9.89 2.48
CA ALA A 72 5.86 -8.94 2.01
C ALA A 72 5.23 -7.83 1.12
N ALA A 73 4.27 -8.19 0.27
CA ALA A 73 3.53 -7.22 -0.54
C ALA A 73 2.71 -6.26 0.32
N ALA A 74 1.95 -6.77 1.28
CA ALA A 74 1.16 -5.95 2.21
C ALA A 74 2.05 -4.97 2.99
N GLN A 75 3.14 -5.47 3.59
CA GLN A 75 4.11 -4.64 4.31
C GLN A 75 4.73 -3.55 3.44
N ALA A 76 5.07 -3.86 2.18
CA ALA A 76 5.63 -2.89 1.25
C ALA A 76 4.64 -1.76 0.94
N LEU A 77 3.38 -2.09 0.68
CA LEU A 77 2.32 -1.13 0.40
C LEU A 77 2.02 -0.25 1.62
N ASP A 78 1.89 -0.84 2.80
CA ASP A 78 1.70 -0.10 4.06
C ASP A 78 2.87 0.84 4.38
N SER A 79 4.09 0.40 4.09
CA SER A 79 5.28 1.23 4.25
C SER A 79 5.28 2.42 3.28
N CYS A 80 4.78 2.26 2.05
CA CYS A 80 4.72 3.34 1.06
C CYS A 80 3.80 4.50 1.49
N GLN A 81 2.72 4.21 2.22
CA GLN A 81 1.76 5.21 2.70
C GLN A 81 2.04 5.74 4.11
N SER A 82 3.10 5.23 4.75
CA SER A 82 3.46 5.58 6.12
C SER A 82 3.63 7.09 6.31
N THR A 83 3.18 7.60 7.46
CA THR A 83 3.17 9.03 7.83
C THR A 83 2.27 9.94 6.98
N MET A 84 1.67 9.47 5.88
CA MET A 84 0.79 10.28 5.01
C MET A 84 -0.69 9.88 5.17
N PHE A 85 -0.96 8.57 5.16
CA PHE A 85 -2.32 8.06 5.17
C PHE A 85 -3.09 8.37 6.45
N LYS A 86 -2.52 8.11 7.63
CA LYS A 86 -3.19 8.33 8.92
C LYS A 86 -3.59 9.80 9.14
N PRO A 87 -2.70 10.81 9.00
CA PRO A 87 -3.10 12.21 9.13
C PRO A 87 -4.25 12.59 8.19
N LEU A 88 -4.20 12.15 6.94
CA LEU A 88 -5.26 12.40 5.98
C LEU A 88 -6.56 11.69 6.40
N LEU A 89 -6.52 10.41 6.79
CA LEU A 89 -7.68 9.65 7.26
C LEU A 89 -8.38 10.34 8.45
N PHE A 90 -7.62 10.83 9.42
CA PHE A 90 -8.15 11.48 10.62
C PHE A 90 -8.44 12.98 10.46
N ASN A 91 -8.34 13.52 9.24
CA ASN A 91 -8.54 14.94 8.97
C ASN A 91 -7.58 15.86 9.78
N ALA A 92 -6.40 15.33 10.11
CA ALA A 92 -5.32 16.00 10.84
C ALA A 92 -4.22 16.52 9.90
N GLY A 93 -4.37 16.34 8.59
CA GLY A 93 -3.45 16.83 7.57
C GLY A 93 -4.12 16.91 6.19
N GLY A 94 -3.44 17.62 5.27
CA GLY A 94 -3.84 17.71 3.86
C GLY A 94 -3.28 16.58 3.00
N ALA A 95 -3.58 16.63 1.70
CA ALA A 95 -2.98 15.73 0.72
C ALA A 95 -1.43 15.87 0.74
N PRO A 96 -0.68 14.76 0.65
CA PRO A 96 0.79 14.82 0.62
C PRO A 96 1.28 15.47 -0.67
N THR A 97 2.39 16.21 -0.60
CA THR A 97 3.07 16.74 -1.79
C THR A 97 3.80 15.63 -2.55
N GLU A 98 4.07 15.84 -3.84
CA GLU A 98 4.83 14.89 -4.65
C GLU A 98 6.23 14.59 -4.07
N GLU A 99 6.90 15.60 -3.51
CA GLU A 99 8.21 15.44 -2.85
C GLU A 99 8.07 14.55 -1.61
N ARG A 100 7.00 14.72 -0.82
CA ARG A 100 6.75 13.90 0.36
C ARG A 100 6.49 12.45 -0.03
N VAL A 101 5.68 12.23 -1.06
CA VAL A 101 5.40 10.89 -1.59
C VAL A 101 6.71 10.24 -2.06
N ALA A 102 7.52 10.94 -2.86
CA ALA A 102 8.78 10.43 -3.37
C ALA A 102 9.76 10.06 -2.23
N TYR A 103 9.83 10.90 -1.19
CA TYR A 103 10.68 10.68 -0.03
C TYR A 103 10.29 9.41 0.75
N VAL A 104 9.01 9.29 1.13
CA VAL A 104 8.50 8.15 1.92
C VAL A 104 8.59 6.85 1.13
N VAL A 105 8.12 6.84 -0.12
CA VAL A 105 8.19 5.64 -0.98
C VAL A 105 9.65 5.23 -1.21
N GLY A 106 10.56 6.18 -1.38
CA GLY A 106 11.99 5.90 -1.51
C GLY A 106 12.57 5.18 -0.29
N ILE A 107 12.20 5.60 0.93
CA ILE A 107 12.60 4.92 2.17
C ILE A 107 12.00 3.52 2.22
N ALA A 108 10.69 3.39 1.98
CA ALA A 108 9.99 2.10 2.02
C ALA A 108 10.63 1.06 1.09
N VAL A 109 10.96 1.45 -0.14
CA VAL A 109 11.61 0.56 -1.12
C VAL A 109 13.02 0.17 -0.67
N ARG A 110 13.82 1.10 -0.13
CA ARG A 110 15.16 0.77 0.39
C ARG A 110 15.09 -0.21 1.55
N THR A 111 14.16 -0.02 2.48
CA THR A 111 13.94 -0.93 3.61
C THR A 111 13.51 -2.31 3.14
N PHE A 112 12.56 -2.38 2.20
CA PHE A 112 12.10 -3.64 1.62
C PHE A 112 13.24 -4.42 0.94
N LEU A 113 14.03 -3.74 0.11
CA LEU A 113 15.17 -4.37 -0.56
C LEU A 113 16.25 -4.77 0.45
N ALA A 114 16.52 -3.98 1.48
CA ALA A 114 17.46 -4.37 2.52
C ALA A 114 17.07 -5.66 3.25
N ALA A 115 15.77 -5.89 3.44
CA ALA A 115 15.24 -7.10 4.08
C ALA A 115 15.26 -8.32 3.16
N TYR A 116 14.92 -8.15 1.88
CA TYR A 116 14.58 -9.28 1.00
C TYR A 116 15.50 -9.46 -0.21
N GLN A 117 16.39 -8.51 -0.52
CA GLN A 117 17.35 -8.71 -1.61
C GLN A 117 18.27 -9.88 -1.29
N ARG A 118 18.50 -10.73 -2.29
CA ARG A 118 19.49 -11.79 -2.16
C ARG A 118 20.89 -11.16 -2.12
N ARG A 119 21.68 -11.54 -1.12
CA ARG A 119 23.11 -11.18 -1.03
C ARG A 119 23.95 -12.09 -1.92
#